data_AF-A0A1F8QZ01-F1
#
_entry.id   AF-A0A1F8QZ01-F1
#
_cell.length_a   1.000
_cell.length_b   1.000
_cell.length_c   1.000
_cell.angle_alpha   90.00
_cell.angle_beta   90.00
_cell.angle_gamma   90.00
#
_symmetry.space_group_name_H-M   'P 1'
#
loop_
_entity.id
_entity.type
_entity.pdbx_description
1 polymer ?
#
loop_
_entity_poly.entity_id
_entity_poly.type
_entity_poly.pdbx_seq_one_letter_code
_entity_poly.pdbx_strand_id
1 'polypeptide(L)'
;MESKAEKRARLLAKAAQAVDEYLEWEEKNLRPDLTQIEDRALQLRKEFGQEIAQVAIESQVERTPAPGPTCAKCRKEMRYKGKKRTRVESRTGELDVERGYYYCPKCKERLFPPGSTTEVE
;
A
#
# COMPACT_ATOMS: atom_id res chain seq x y z
N MET A 1 -14.79 4.87 5.49
CA MET A 1 -13.98 5.84 4.73
C MET A 1 -13.27 6.69 5.76
N GLU A 2 -11.95 6.59 5.84
CA GLU A 2 -11.18 7.47 6.73
C GLU A 2 -11.14 8.88 6.12
N SER A 3 -11.62 9.85 6.88
CA SER A 3 -11.51 11.27 6.61
C SER A 3 -10.05 11.74 6.58
N LYS A 4 -9.82 12.95 6.06
CA LYS A 4 -8.50 13.60 6.10
C LYS A 4 -7.98 13.74 7.55
N ALA A 5 -8.89 13.99 8.51
CA ALA A 5 -8.54 14.12 9.92
C ALA A 5 -8.09 12.78 10.51
N GLU A 6 -8.81 11.69 10.22
CA GLU A 6 -8.45 10.34 10.65
C GLU A 6 -7.10 9.91 10.06
N LYS A 7 -6.88 10.12 8.75
CA LYS A 7 -5.60 9.83 8.09
C LYS A 7 -4.44 10.63 8.72
N ARG A 8 -4.66 11.92 9.02
CA ARG A 8 -3.66 12.75 9.71
C ARG A 8 -3.37 12.20 11.11
N ALA A 9 -4.39 11.85 11.87
CA ALA A 9 -4.24 11.30 13.22
C ALA A 9 -3.46 9.98 13.20
N ARG A 10 -3.80 9.07 12.29
CA ARG A 10 -3.09 7.80 12.07
C ARG A 10 -1.61 7.99 11.76
N LEU A 11 -1.29 8.87 10.82
CA LEU A 11 0.11 9.16 10.46
C LEU A 11 0.89 9.83 11.60
N LEU A 12 0.26 10.76 12.34
CA LEU A 12 0.90 11.37 13.51
C LEU A 12 1.14 10.37 14.63
N ALA A 13 0.19 9.46 14.88
CA ALA A 13 0.36 8.40 15.86
C ALA A 13 1.53 7.48 15.49
N LYS A 14 1.65 7.09 14.20
CA LYS A 14 2.79 6.28 13.74
C LYS A 14 4.11 7.02 13.83
N ALA A 15 4.14 8.32 13.52
CA ALA A 15 5.33 9.14 13.67
C ALA A 15 5.74 9.29 15.14
N ALA A 16 4.79 9.53 16.05
CA ALA A 16 5.05 9.58 17.48
C ALA A 16 5.64 8.26 17.99
N GLN A 17 5.02 7.13 17.62
CA GLN A 17 5.56 5.80 17.93
C GLN A 17 7.01 5.64 17.45
N ALA A 18 7.32 6.03 16.21
CA ALA A 18 8.68 5.93 15.68
C ALA A 18 9.69 6.81 16.44
N VAL A 19 9.25 7.97 16.94
CA VAL A 19 10.07 8.83 17.80
C VAL A 19 10.31 8.17 19.16
N ASP A 20 9.26 7.68 19.81
CA ASP A 20 9.36 7.01 21.11
C ASP A 20 10.29 5.79 21.01
N GLU A 21 10.14 5.00 19.95
CA GLU A 21 11.00 3.88 19.63
C GLU A 21 12.47 4.28 19.40
N TYR A 22 12.73 5.42 18.76
CA TYR A 22 14.08 5.95 18.62
C TYR A 22 14.67 6.35 19.98
N LEU A 23 13.90 7.09 20.80
CA LEU A 23 14.35 7.56 22.10
C LEU A 23 14.65 6.40 23.05
N GLU A 24 13.79 5.38 23.09
CA GLU A 24 14.06 4.15 23.87
C GLU A 24 15.31 3.40 23.41
N TRP A 25 15.58 3.42 22.10
CA TRP A 25 16.80 2.83 21.55
C TRP A 25 18.03 3.65 21.94
N GLU A 26 17.95 4.98 21.87
CA GLU A 26 19.03 5.89 22.25
C GLU A 26 19.44 5.73 23.72
N GLU A 27 18.47 5.65 24.64
CA GLU A 27 18.73 5.42 26.07
C GLU A 27 19.50 4.12 26.33
N LYS A 28 19.23 3.08 25.54
CA LYS A 28 19.88 1.76 25.67
C LYS A 28 21.22 1.66 24.95
N ASN A 29 21.50 2.57 24.02
CA ASN A 29 22.69 2.55 23.16
C ASN A 29 23.51 3.82 23.39
N LEU A 30 24.26 3.88 24.50
CA LEU A 30 24.96 5.10 24.94
C LEU A 30 26.13 5.54 24.05
N ARG A 31 26.68 4.63 23.23
CA ARG A 31 27.79 4.91 22.30
C ARG A 31 27.63 4.08 21.02
N PRO A 32 26.56 4.33 20.24
CA PRO A 32 26.34 3.60 19.01
C PRO A 32 27.38 4.07 17.98
N ASP A 33 27.87 3.15 17.15
CA ASP A 33 28.64 3.53 15.98
C ASP A 33 27.74 4.06 14.86
N LEU A 34 28.36 4.57 13.80
CA LEU A 34 27.61 5.13 12.67
C LEU A 34 26.68 4.10 12.00
N THR A 35 27.13 2.85 11.89
CA THR A 35 26.33 1.77 11.26
C THR A 35 25.07 1.49 12.08
N GLN A 36 25.19 1.42 13.40
CA GLN A 36 24.05 1.20 14.29
C GLN A 36 23.04 2.36 14.24
N ILE A 37 23.52 3.60 14.16
CA ILE A 37 22.67 4.79 14.00
C ILE A 37 21.94 4.73 12.65
N GLU A 38 22.65 4.45 11.57
CA GLU A 38 22.08 4.36 10.23
C GLU A 38 21.06 3.23 10.14
N ASP A 39 21.37 2.03 10.63
CA ASP A 39 20.45 0.90 10.63
C ASP A 39 19.15 1.23 11.38
N ARG A 40 19.25 1.90 12.54
CA ARG A 40 18.06 2.33 13.29
C ARG A 40 17.24 3.34 12.50
N ALA A 41 17.88 4.33 11.89
CA ALA A 41 17.21 5.34 11.07
C ALA A 41 16.56 4.72 9.82
N LEU A 42 17.22 3.79 9.15
CA LEU A 42 16.72 3.08 7.98
C LEU A 42 15.50 2.22 8.32
N GLN A 43 15.54 1.53 9.47
CA GLN A 43 14.41 0.73 9.95
C GLN A 43 13.18 1.60 10.22
N LEU A 44 13.33 2.67 11.01
CA LEU A 44 12.22 3.60 11.31
C LEU A 44 11.66 4.26 10.05
N ARG A 45 12.55 4.66 9.11
CA ARG A 45 12.15 5.19 7.80
C ARG A 45 11.32 4.20 7.01
N LYS A 46 11.71 2.92 7.00
CA LYS A 46 10.98 1.86 6.29
C LYS A 46 9.57 1.73 6.84
N GLU A 47 9.43 1.58 8.16
CA GLU A 47 8.13 1.39 8.81
C GLU A 47 7.19 2.57 8.60
N PHE A 48 7.68 3.81 8.79
CA PHE A 48 6.85 4.98 8.57
C PHE A 48 6.50 5.18 7.09
N GLY A 49 7.45 4.91 6.20
CA GLY A 49 7.23 4.94 4.75
C GLY A 49 6.18 3.93 4.27
N GLN A 50 6.14 2.73 4.87
CA GLN A 50 5.11 1.72 4.63
C GLN A 50 3.72 2.24 5.01
N GLU A 51 3.60 2.87 6.18
CA GLU A 51 2.32 3.41 6.65
C GLU A 51 1.77 4.49 5.71
N ILE A 52 2.63 5.42 5.26
CA ILE A 52 2.25 6.44 4.27
C ILE A 52 1.77 5.80 2.97
N ALA A 53 2.51 4.81 2.46
CA ALA A 53 2.15 4.12 1.23
C ALA A 53 0.81 3.38 1.37
N GLN A 54 0.58 2.73 2.51
CA GLN A 54 -0.65 2.01 2.80
C GLN A 54 -1.88 2.95 2.83
N VAL A 55 -1.79 4.08 3.55
CA VAL A 55 -2.84 5.10 3.58
C VAL A 55 -3.13 5.66 2.18
N ALA A 56 -2.10 5.86 1.36
CA ALA A 56 -2.26 6.33 -0.01
C ALA A 56 -2.97 5.29 -0.90
N ILE A 57 -2.61 4.02 -0.79
CA ILE A 57 -3.23 2.91 -1.53
C ILE A 57 -4.71 2.78 -1.15
N GLU A 58 -5.02 2.77 0.14
CA GLU A 58 -6.39 2.65 0.64
C GLU A 58 -7.28 3.79 0.12
N SER A 59 -6.73 5.00 0.05
CA SER A 59 -7.41 6.17 -0.54
C SER A 59 -7.70 6.03 -2.04
N GLN A 60 -6.91 5.24 -2.78
CA GLN A 60 -7.16 4.94 -4.19
C GLN A 60 -8.17 3.80 -4.38
N VAL A 61 -8.10 2.79 -3.53
CA VAL A 61 -9.00 1.62 -3.52
C VAL A 61 -10.47 2.03 -3.36
N GLU A 62 -10.72 3.13 -2.66
CA GLU A 62 -12.05 3.72 -2.50
C GLU A 62 -12.64 4.22 -3.84
N ARG A 63 -11.82 4.44 -4.86
CA ARG A 63 -12.24 4.88 -6.20
C ARG A 63 -12.38 3.67 -7.13
N THR A 64 -13.57 3.05 -7.13
CA THR A 64 -13.87 2.05 -8.17
C THR A 64 -13.95 2.75 -9.52
N PRO A 65 -13.20 2.32 -10.56
CA PRO A 65 -13.28 2.92 -11.88
C PRO A 65 -14.72 2.78 -12.42
N ALA A 66 -15.31 3.90 -12.83
CA ALA A 66 -16.56 3.94 -13.58
C ALA A 66 -16.31 4.75 -14.87
N PRO A 67 -16.50 4.16 -16.07
CA PRO A 67 -16.87 2.76 -16.32
C PRO A 67 -15.78 1.76 -15.89
N GLY A 68 -16.16 0.49 -15.70
CA GLY A 68 -15.25 -0.58 -15.33
C GLY A 68 -14.22 -0.90 -16.44
N PRO A 69 -13.16 -1.66 -16.13
CA PRO A 69 -12.13 -2.02 -17.10
C PRO A 69 -12.70 -2.87 -18.24
N THR A 70 -12.12 -2.73 -19.43
CA THR A 70 -12.49 -3.51 -20.62
C THR A 70 -11.70 -4.82 -20.70
N CYS A 71 -12.33 -5.86 -21.26
CA CYS A 71 -11.67 -7.14 -21.49
C CYS A 71 -10.66 -7.04 -22.64
N ALA A 72 -9.41 -7.44 -22.43
CA ALA A 72 -8.36 -7.41 -23.47
C ALA A 72 -8.75 -8.19 -24.75
N LYS A 73 -9.56 -9.25 -24.64
CA LYS A 73 -9.95 -10.09 -25.78
C LYS A 73 -11.13 -9.55 -26.58
N CYS A 74 -12.18 -9.06 -25.93
CA CYS A 74 -13.42 -8.65 -26.61
C CYS A 74 -13.74 -7.15 -26.49
N ARG A 75 -12.92 -6.40 -25.76
CA ARG A 75 -13.03 -4.96 -25.48
C ARG A 75 -14.34 -4.51 -24.83
N LYS A 76 -15.19 -5.44 -24.39
CA LYS A 76 -16.41 -5.15 -23.62
C LYS A 76 -16.05 -4.87 -22.16
N GLU A 77 -16.83 -4.00 -21.51
CA GLU A 77 -16.73 -3.74 -20.08
C GLU A 77 -16.88 -5.04 -19.27
N MET A 78 -15.98 -5.23 -18.30
CA MET A 78 -15.97 -6.41 -17.44
C MET A 78 -16.88 -6.20 -16.22
N ARG A 79 -17.57 -7.27 -15.79
CA ARG A 79 -18.46 -7.22 -14.64
C ARG A 79 -17.64 -7.21 -13.34
N TYR A 80 -17.87 -6.20 -12.50
CA TYR A 80 -17.35 -6.17 -11.13
C TYR A 80 -17.86 -7.35 -10.31
N LYS A 81 -16.97 -8.00 -9.55
CA LYS A 81 -17.28 -9.17 -8.73
C LYS A 81 -17.02 -8.97 -7.23
N GLY A 82 -16.57 -7.80 -6.82
CA GLY A 82 -16.20 -7.50 -5.44
C GLY A 82 -14.75 -7.05 -5.35
N LYS A 83 -14.26 -6.95 -4.12
CA LYS A 83 -12.85 -6.68 -3.83
C LYS A 83 -12.12 -7.97 -3.47
N LYS A 84 -10.83 -8.01 -3.75
CA LYS A 84 -9.93 -9.08 -3.33
C LYS A 84 -8.64 -8.45 -2.80
N ARG A 85 -8.14 -8.98 -1.67
CA ARG A 85 -6.87 -8.59 -1.07
C ARG A 85 -5.71 -9.36 -1.71
N THR A 86 -4.57 -8.69 -1.87
CA THR A 86 -3.31 -9.27 -2.32
C THR A 86 -2.16 -8.51 -1.68
N ARG A 87 -1.01 -9.18 -1.52
CA ARG A 87 0.23 -8.55 -1.07
C ARG A 87 1.12 -8.31 -2.27
N VAL A 88 1.75 -7.13 -2.30
CA VAL A 88 2.68 -6.75 -3.36
C VAL A 88 4.01 -6.35 -2.74
N GLU A 89 5.10 -6.82 -3.34
CA GLU A 89 6.42 -6.29 -3.02
C GLU A 89 6.57 -4.92 -3.66
N SER A 90 6.99 -3.94 -2.86
CA SER A 90 7.18 -2.56 -3.30
C SER A 90 8.50 -2.01 -2.79
N ARG A 91 8.86 -0.80 -3.24
CA ARG A 91 10.07 -0.10 -2.76
C ARG A 91 10.04 0.24 -1.27
N THR A 92 8.85 0.37 -0.68
CA THR A 92 8.72 0.57 0.78
C THR A 92 8.62 -0.76 1.53
N GLY A 93 8.58 -1.89 0.83
CA GLY A 93 8.42 -3.24 1.38
C GLY A 93 7.09 -3.87 0.97
N GLU A 94 6.69 -4.94 1.66
CA GLU A 94 5.41 -5.62 1.41
C GLU A 94 4.23 -4.71 1.78
N LEU A 95 3.27 -4.54 0.87
CA LEU A 95 2.07 -3.74 1.06
C LEU A 95 0.80 -4.56 0.82
N ASP A 96 -0.25 -4.25 1.57
CA ASP A 96 -1.55 -4.88 1.42
C ASP A 96 -2.44 -4.05 0.49
N VAL A 97 -2.85 -4.65 -0.63
CA VAL A 97 -3.69 -4.02 -1.63
C VAL A 97 -5.00 -4.76 -1.73
N GLU A 98 -6.10 -4.05 -1.46
CA GLU A 98 -7.45 -4.57 -1.71
C GLU A 98 -8.03 -3.91 -2.95
N ARG A 99 -8.19 -4.60 -4.08
CA ARG A 99 -8.72 -3.99 -5.31
C ARG A 99 -9.91 -4.76 -5.88
N GLY A 100 -10.70 -4.06 -6.69
CA GLY A 100 -11.81 -4.68 -7.42
C GLY A 100 -11.30 -5.82 -8.31
N TYR A 101 -11.99 -6.94 -8.33
CA TYR A 101 -11.74 -8.02 -9.30
C TYR A 101 -12.91 -8.14 -10.26
N TYR A 102 -12.61 -8.43 -11.52
CA TYR A 102 -13.58 -8.34 -12.61
C TYR A 102 -13.62 -9.65 -13.40
N TYR A 103 -14.79 -9.91 -13.99
CA TYR A 103 -15.03 -11.09 -14.81
C TYR A 103 -15.71 -10.72 -16.12
N CYS A 104 -15.19 -11.20 -17.25
CA CYS A 104 -15.80 -11.05 -18.55
C CYS A 104 -16.77 -12.21 -18.81
N PRO A 105 -18.10 -11.99 -18.90
CA PRO A 105 -19.04 -13.07 -19.16
C PRO A 105 -18.93 -13.67 -20.56
N LYS A 106 -18.42 -12.91 -21.54
CA LYS A 106 -18.27 -13.37 -22.93
C LYS A 106 -17.02 -14.25 -23.11
N CYS A 107 -15.87 -13.80 -22.62
CA CYS A 107 -14.60 -14.50 -22.80
C CYS A 107 -14.22 -15.42 -21.62
N LYS A 108 -14.99 -15.38 -20.53
CA LYS A 108 -14.72 -16.10 -19.26
C LYS A 108 -13.39 -15.73 -18.59
N GLU A 109 -12.84 -14.56 -18.93
CA GLU A 109 -11.59 -14.03 -18.38
C GLU A 109 -11.79 -13.34 -17.03
N ARG A 110 -10.76 -13.39 -16.18
CA ARG A 110 -10.69 -12.68 -14.91
C ARG A 110 -9.61 -11.60 -14.97
N LEU A 111 -9.85 -10.46 -14.34
CA LEU A 111 -8.88 -9.37 -14.22
C LEU A 111 -8.72 -9.00 -12.74
N PHE A 112 -7.50 -9.14 -12.22
CA PHE A 112 -7.13 -8.74 -10.88
C PHE A 112 -5.59 -8.69 -10.69
N PRO A 113 -5.03 -7.64 -10.06
CA PRO A 113 -5.66 -6.34 -9.84
C PRO A 113 -5.77 -5.55 -11.16
N PRO A 114 -6.77 -4.67 -11.32
CA PRO A 114 -6.85 -3.78 -12.49
C PRO A 114 -5.72 -2.75 -12.44
N GLY A 115 -5.09 -2.47 -13.59
CA GLY A 115 -4.03 -1.47 -13.71
C GLY A 115 -2.63 -1.96 -13.30
N SER A 116 -2.46 -3.23 -12.90
CA SER A 116 -1.13 -3.85 -12.90
C SER A 116 -0.79 -4.26 -14.32
N THR A 117 -0.33 -3.32 -15.14
CA THR A 117 0.47 -3.70 -16.31
C THR A 117 1.78 -4.25 -15.77
N THR A 118 1.83 -5.56 -15.52
CA THR A 118 3.08 -6.30 -15.71
C THR A 118 3.31 -6.41 -17.22
N GLU A 119 3.51 -5.26 -17.86
CA GLU A 119 4.28 -5.19 -19.10
C GLU A 119 5.69 -4.85 -18.60
N VAL A 120 6.50 -5.90 -18.52
CA VAL A 120 7.94 -5.78 -18.49
C VAL A 120 8.31 -5.35 -19.91
N GLU A 121 8.73 -4.10 -20.09
CA GLU A 121 9.66 -3.77 -21.18
C GLU A 121 11.09 -4.03 -20.69
#